data_AF-D8Q5E3-F1
#
_entry.id   AF-D8Q5E3-F1
#
_cell.length_a   1.000
_cell.length_b   1.000
_cell.length_c   1.000
_cell.angle_alpha   90.00
_cell.angle_beta   90.00
_cell.angle_gamma   90.00
#
_symmetry.space_group_name_H-M   'P 1'
#
loop_
_entity.id
_entity.type
_entity.pdbx_description
1 polymer ?
#
loop_
_entity_poly.entity_id
_entity_poly.type
_entity_poly.pdbx_seq_one_letter_code
_entity_poly.pdbx_strand_id
1 'polypeptide(L)'
;MTNLLISAFPPFNTLTLAVPPNAEVSDIYPLLQERYPSLPSSEDVVLSTARGVLPDGDAPVSDLGSLVTLRLSARLLGGKGGFGSQLRAAGGRMSSQKTSNNDSCRDLNGRRLSTIKEAKRLAEYLESEPERAAAKAEAQKAKLQALERKLGLEPSGGEASGSASGSKRAATDADAAPAPKKKRFDDTEYLEQTRELTDGVRSAVAAGACRRIYAWAIR
;
A
#
# COMPACT_ATOMS: atom_id res chain seq x y z
N MET A 1 32.27 -52.58 1.75
CA MET A 1 31.81 -51.60 0.74
C MET A 1 30.97 -50.58 1.48
N THR A 2 31.25 -49.30 1.27
CA THR A 2 30.52 -48.19 1.89
C THR A 2 29.69 -47.50 0.81
N ASN A 3 28.40 -47.31 1.08
CA ASN A 3 27.49 -46.65 0.14
C ASN A 3 27.41 -45.17 0.47
N LEU A 4 27.81 -44.34 -0.49
CA LEU A 4 27.75 -42.89 -0.41
C LEU A 4 26.54 -42.39 -1.19
N LEU A 5 25.69 -41.62 -0.53
CA LEU A 5 24.59 -40.88 -1.15
C LEU A 5 24.97 -39.41 -1.19
N ILE A 6 25.08 -38.85 -2.39
CA ILE A 6 25.59 -37.50 -2.62
C ILE A 6 24.44 -36.63 -3.13
N SER A 7 23.97 -35.72 -2.29
CA SER A 7 22.99 -34.70 -2.67
C SER A 7 23.67 -33.58 -3.43
N ALA A 8 23.42 -33.48 -4.75
CA ALA A 8 23.95 -32.41 -5.58
C ALA A 8 23.03 -31.19 -5.66
N PHE A 9 23.50 -30.13 -6.33
CA PHE A 9 22.75 -28.91 -6.60
C PHE A 9 22.19 -28.92 -8.04
N PRO A 10 21.08 -28.20 -8.33
CA PRO A 10 20.53 -28.13 -9.68
C PRO A 10 21.56 -27.63 -10.70
N PRO A 11 21.68 -28.24 -11.90
CA PRO A 11 20.77 -29.21 -12.52
C PRO A 11 21.06 -30.70 -12.20
N PHE A 12 21.99 -30.99 -11.29
CA PHE A 12 22.42 -32.36 -11.00
C PHE A 12 21.47 -33.07 -10.02
N ASN A 13 21.19 -34.34 -10.30
CA ASN A 13 20.40 -35.20 -9.43
C ASN A 13 21.23 -35.74 -8.25
N THR A 14 20.57 -36.37 -7.28
CA THR A 14 21.24 -37.13 -6.24
C THR A 14 22.05 -38.27 -6.85
N LEU A 15 23.33 -38.37 -6.49
CA LEU A 15 24.28 -39.35 -7.02
C LEU A 15 24.54 -40.43 -5.97
N THR A 16 24.87 -41.63 -6.44
CA THR A 16 25.22 -42.77 -5.56
C THR A 16 26.56 -43.34 -5.98
N LEU A 17 27.43 -43.55 -5.00
CA LEU A 17 28.76 -44.11 -5.22
C LEU A 17 29.03 -45.21 -4.20
N ALA A 18 29.42 -46.40 -4.67
CA ALA A 18 29.89 -47.49 -3.83
C ALA A 18 31.41 -47.48 -3.81
N VAL A 19 31.99 -47.31 -2.63
CA VAL A 19 33.44 -47.13 -2.45
C VAL A 19 33.99 -48.23 -1.53
N PRO A 20 35.22 -48.74 -1.76
CA PRO A 20 35.90 -49.61 -0.81
C PRO A 20 36.04 -48.95 0.59
N PRO A 21 36.01 -49.75 1.68
CA PRO A 21 36.13 -49.21 3.04
C PRO A 21 37.49 -48.53 3.31
N ASN A 22 38.53 -48.92 2.56
CA ASN A 22 39.89 -48.39 2.68
C ASN A 22 40.14 -47.17 1.79
N ALA A 23 39.16 -46.73 1.00
CA ALA A 23 39.35 -45.54 0.18
C ALA A 23 39.39 -44.30 1.06
N GLU A 24 40.16 -43.32 0.63
CA GLU A 24 40.29 -42.05 1.32
C GLU A 24 39.17 -41.08 0.90
N VAL A 25 38.96 -40.07 1.74
CA VAL A 25 38.00 -39.01 1.45
C VAL A 25 38.38 -38.21 0.21
N SER A 26 39.69 -38.02 -0.03
CA SER A 26 40.26 -37.38 -1.21
C SER A 26 39.86 -38.09 -2.53
N ASP A 27 39.75 -39.42 -2.51
CA ASP A 27 39.43 -40.26 -3.67
C ASP A 27 37.95 -40.20 -4.09
N ILE A 28 37.06 -39.70 -3.22
CA ILE A 28 35.62 -39.67 -3.48
C ILE A 28 35.31 -38.81 -4.71
N TYR A 29 35.95 -37.64 -4.85
CA TYR A 29 35.67 -36.72 -5.95
C TYR A 29 36.15 -37.24 -7.31
N PRO A 30 37.40 -37.73 -7.46
CA PRO A 30 37.85 -38.38 -8.69
C PRO A 30 36.94 -39.53 -9.13
N LEU A 31 36.54 -40.41 -8.21
CA LEU A 31 35.64 -41.54 -8.50
C LEU A 31 34.24 -41.07 -8.93
N LEU A 32 33.78 -39.95 -8.37
CA LEU A 32 32.52 -39.33 -8.75
C LEU A 32 32.60 -38.72 -10.16
N GLN A 33 33.72 -38.08 -10.49
CA GLN A 33 33.95 -37.46 -11.80
C GLN A 33 34.11 -38.49 -12.92
N GLU A 34 34.74 -39.63 -12.63
CA GLU A 34 34.82 -40.77 -13.57
C GLU A 34 33.42 -41.30 -13.92
N ARG A 35 32.54 -41.41 -12.91
CA ARG A 35 31.16 -41.88 -13.09
C ARG A 35 30.24 -40.83 -13.70
N TYR A 36 30.50 -39.55 -13.43
CA TYR A 36 29.69 -38.41 -13.87
C TYR A 36 30.57 -37.30 -14.45
N PRO A 37 30.93 -37.38 -15.74
CA PRO A 37 31.82 -36.41 -16.39
C PRO A 37 31.24 -35.00 -16.51
N SER A 38 29.92 -34.85 -16.34
CA SER A 38 29.24 -33.56 -16.38
C SER A 38 29.41 -32.72 -15.12
N LEU A 39 30.03 -33.29 -14.07
CA LEU A 39 30.29 -32.55 -12.84
C LEU A 39 31.36 -31.47 -13.05
N PRO A 40 31.25 -30.34 -12.33
CA PRO A 40 32.24 -29.26 -12.35
C PRO A 40 33.62 -29.72 -11.82
N SER A 41 34.60 -28.82 -11.80
CA SER A 41 35.93 -29.12 -11.23
C SER A 41 35.87 -29.21 -9.70
N SER A 42 36.80 -29.96 -9.09
CA SER A 42 36.95 -30.05 -7.62
C SER A 42 37.20 -28.68 -6.99
N GLU A 43 37.80 -27.75 -7.74
CA GLU A 43 38.06 -26.39 -7.28
C GLU A 43 36.81 -25.53 -7.13
N ASP A 44 35.72 -25.87 -7.83
CA ASP A 44 34.47 -25.11 -7.84
C ASP A 44 33.44 -25.68 -6.87
N VAL A 45 33.75 -26.77 -6.17
CA VAL A 45 32.78 -27.53 -5.40
C VAL A 45 33.37 -28.02 -4.08
N VAL A 46 32.52 -28.11 -3.06
CA VAL A 46 32.87 -28.67 -1.75
C VAL A 46 31.94 -29.82 -1.41
N LEU A 47 32.53 -30.93 -0.96
CA LEU A 47 31.83 -32.02 -0.32
C LEU A 47 31.71 -31.74 1.19
N SER A 48 30.51 -31.92 1.72
CA SER A 48 30.20 -31.73 3.14
C SER A 48 29.33 -32.88 3.64
N THR A 49 29.41 -33.20 4.92
CA THR A 49 28.52 -34.19 5.53
C THR A 49 27.23 -33.52 5.99
N ALA A 50 26.20 -34.31 6.30
CA ALA A 50 24.98 -33.77 6.93
C ALA A 50 25.23 -33.07 8.28
N ARG A 51 26.34 -33.40 8.98
CA ARG A 51 26.74 -32.80 10.26
C ARG A 51 27.76 -31.66 10.10
N GLY A 52 28.15 -31.31 8.87
CA GLY A 52 29.07 -30.20 8.60
C GLY A 52 30.30 -30.61 7.81
N VAL A 53 31.48 -30.29 8.34
CA VAL A 53 32.77 -30.41 7.63
C VAL A 53 33.15 -31.89 7.49
N LEU A 54 33.71 -32.23 6.33
CA LEU A 54 34.26 -33.55 6.06
C LEU A 54 35.61 -33.69 6.80
N PRO A 55 35.96 -34.86 7.34
CA PRO A 55 37.29 -35.07 7.92
C PRO A 55 38.40 -34.86 6.88
N ASP A 56 39.65 -34.75 7.35
CA ASP A 56 40.82 -34.54 6.49
C ASP A 56 40.89 -35.56 5.35
N GLY A 57 41.50 -35.15 4.24
CA GLY A 57 41.52 -35.91 2.99
C GLY A 57 42.02 -37.35 3.13
N ASP A 58 42.90 -37.59 4.10
CA ASP A 58 43.56 -38.88 4.35
C ASP A 58 42.72 -39.82 5.23
N ALA A 59 41.57 -39.36 5.75
CA ALA A 59 40.71 -40.19 6.59
C ALA A 59 40.01 -41.27 5.73
N PRO A 60 39.94 -42.52 6.21
CA PRO A 60 39.24 -43.57 5.48
C PRO A 60 37.73 -43.34 5.51
N VAL A 61 37.06 -43.67 4.41
CA VAL A 61 35.61 -43.53 4.29
C VAL A 61 34.84 -44.40 5.30
N SER A 62 35.47 -45.44 5.85
CA SER A 62 34.91 -46.26 6.93
C SER A 62 34.59 -45.49 8.20
N ASP A 63 35.35 -44.44 8.51
CA ASP A 63 35.17 -43.64 9.74
C ASP A 63 33.88 -42.81 9.70
N LEU A 64 33.36 -42.56 8.49
CA LEU A 64 32.09 -41.85 8.28
C LEU A 64 30.86 -42.75 8.51
N GLY A 65 31.02 -44.07 8.54
CA GLY A 65 29.97 -45.06 8.76
C GLY A 65 29.61 -45.92 7.54
N SER A 66 28.61 -46.79 7.69
CA SER A 66 28.21 -47.76 6.64
C SER A 66 27.35 -47.16 5.52
N LEU A 67 26.56 -46.15 5.83
CA LEU A 67 25.76 -45.37 4.88
C LEU A 67 26.01 -43.88 5.15
N VAL A 68 26.70 -43.21 4.23
CA VAL A 68 27.13 -41.83 4.41
C VAL A 68 26.37 -40.94 3.45
N THR A 69 25.77 -39.87 3.97
CA THR A 69 25.16 -38.82 3.16
C THR A 69 26.08 -37.62 3.06
N LEU A 70 26.51 -37.33 1.84
CA LEU A 70 27.32 -36.17 1.50
C LEU A 70 26.48 -35.15 0.71
N ARG A 71 26.83 -33.88 0.83
CA ARG A 71 26.24 -32.78 0.08
C ARG A 71 27.33 -32.12 -0.75
N LEU A 72 27.07 -32.06 -2.05
CA LEU A 72 27.90 -31.38 -3.04
C LEU A 72 27.39 -29.95 -3.19
N SER A 73 28.22 -28.96 -2.87
CA SER A 73 27.85 -27.54 -2.92
C SER A 73 28.84 -26.77 -3.79
N ALA A 74 28.33 -25.96 -4.72
CA ALA A 74 29.16 -25.05 -5.50
C ALA A 74 29.81 -23.99 -4.58
N ARG A 75 31.10 -23.77 -4.78
CA ARG A 75 31.84 -22.65 -4.20
C ARG A 75 31.45 -21.41 -4.96
N LEU A 76 31.04 -20.39 -4.22
CA LEU A 76 30.81 -19.08 -4.78
C LEU A 76 32.15 -18.35 -4.82
N LEU A 77 32.60 -17.98 -6.02
CA LEU A 77 33.67 -17.01 -6.20
C LEU A 77 33.26 -15.75 -5.41
N GLY A 78 34.08 -15.38 -4.43
CA GLY A 78 33.65 -14.64 -3.24
C GLY A 78 32.86 -13.34 -3.48
N GLY A 79 32.05 -12.98 -2.47
CA GLY A 79 31.25 -11.75 -2.46
C GLY A 79 30.36 -11.61 -1.22
N LYS A 80 30.83 -12.03 -0.05
CA LYS A 80 30.07 -12.02 1.23
C LYS A 80 29.60 -10.61 1.68
N GLY A 81 29.99 -9.56 0.95
CA GLY A 81 29.69 -8.16 1.28
C GLY A 81 28.30 -7.67 0.90
N GLY A 82 27.52 -8.42 0.12
CA GLY A 82 26.18 -7.99 -0.33
C GLY A 82 25.17 -7.84 0.81
N PHE A 83 25.16 -8.75 1.77
CA PHE A 83 24.26 -8.65 2.92
C PHE A 83 24.64 -7.50 3.85
N GLY A 84 25.93 -7.32 4.12
CA GLY A 84 26.43 -6.19 4.92
C GLY A 84 26.18 -4.82 4.26
N SER A 85 26.28 -4.71 2.93
CA SER A 85 25.95 -3.48 2.21
C SER A 85 24.44 -3.19 2.25
N GLN A 86 23.60 -4.22 2.12
CA GLN A 86 22.15 -4.08 2.30
C GLN A 86 21.79 -3.62 3.71
N LEU A 87 22.42 -4.18 4.75
CA LEU A 87 22.21 -3.73 6.13
C LEU A 87 22.63 -2.27 6.33
N ARG A 88 23.78 -1.87 5.79
CA ARG A 88 24.23 -0.47 5.84
C ARG A 88 23.28 0.47 5.11
N ALA A 89 22.80 0.08 3.92
CA ALA A 89 21.85 0.86 3.15
C ALA A 89 20.49 1.00 3.86
N ALA A 90 19.99 -0.08 4.47
CA ALA A 90 18.75 -0.08 5.24
C ALA A 90 18.87 0.78 6.51
N GLY A 91 19.96 0.61 7.27
CA GLY A 91 20.24 1.41 8.46
C GLY A 91 20.39 2.92 8.15
N GLY A 92 21.02 3.25 7.02
CA GLY A 92 21.12 4.64 6.54
C GLY A 92 19.74 5.26 6.24
N ARG A 93 18.83 4.50 5.62
CA ARG A 93 17.45 4.94 5.33
C ARG A 93 16.63 5.17 6.61
N MET A 94 16.73 4.24 7.57
CA MET A 94 16.02 4.34 8.84
C MET A 94 16.52 5.51 9.69
N SER A 95 17.82 5.81 9.63
CA SER A 95 18.41 6.93 10.37
C SER A 95 18.10 8.30 9.75
N SER A 96 18.10 8.40 8.42
CA SER A 96 17.87 9.68 7.73
C SER A 96 16.40 10.09 7.65
N GLN A 97 15.47 9.12 7.64
CA GLN A 97 14.04 9.40 7.54
C GLN A 97 13.46 9.72 8.93
N LYS A 98 13.67 10.97 9.38
CA LYS A 98 13.10 11.48 10.62
C LYS A 98 11.57 11.47 10.52
N THR A 99 10.93 10.54 11.24
CA THR A 99 9.47 10.46 11.30
C THR A 99 8.91 11.76 11.88
N SER A 100 8.08 12.47 11.10
CA SER A 100 7.41 13.70 11.53
C SER A 100 6.03 13.44 12.16
N ASN A 101 5.63 12.16 12.25
CA ASN A 101 4.33 11.78 12.77
C ASN A 101 4.34 11.80 14.32
N ASN A 102 4.20 13.00 14.87
CA ASN A 102 4.09 13.24 16.31
C ASN A 102 2.63 13.18 16.83
N ASP A 103 1.65 12.75 16.04
CA ASP A 103 0.24 12.78 16.45
C ASP A 103 -0.07 11.87 17.64
N SER A 104 0.76 10.85 17.85
CA SER A 104 0.65 9.95 19.00
C SER A 104 1.27 10.51 20.28
N CYS A 105 2.08 11.57 20.19
CA CYS A 105 2.69 12.21 21.36
C CYS A 105 1.61 12.92 22.21
N ARG A 106 1.89 13.03 23.51
CA ARG A 106 1.03 13.72 24.49
C ARG A 106 1.66 15.03 24.94
N ASP A 107 0.83 15.99 25.30
CA ASP A 107 1.26 17.22 25.98
C ASP A 107 1.48 16.99 27.49
N LEU A 108 2.00 18.01 28.18
CA LEU A 108 2.19 17.98 29.65
C LEU A 108 0.87 17.84 30.44
N ASN A 109 -0.26 18.09 29.78
CA ASN A 109 -1.61 17.94 30.34
C ASN A 109 -2.23 16.57 30.01
N GLY A 110 -1.50 15.66 29.36
CA GLY A 110 -1.93 14.30 29.02
C GLY A 110 -2.85 14.17 27.79
N ARG A 111 -3.13 15.25 27.07
CA ARG A 111 -3.91 15.27 25.82
C ARG A 111 -3.02 14.87 24.64
N ARG A 112 -3.58 14.18 23.64
CA ARG A 112 -2.83 13.80 22.42
C ARG A 112 -2.71 14.99 21.47
N LEU A 113 -1.57 15.13 20.79
CA LEU A 113 -1.39 16.19 19.80
C LEU A 113 -2.43 16.11 18.67
N SER A 114 -2.92 14.92 18.32
CA SER A 114 -4.03 14.74 17.37
C SER A 114 -5.28 15.49 17.78
N THR A 115 -5.73 15.33 19.04
CA THR A 115 -6.95 15.97 19.55
C THR A 115 -6.86 17.50 19.55
N ILE A 116 -5.66 18.04 19.79
CA ILE A 116 -5.41 19.48 19.73
C ILE A 116 -5.48 19.99 18.29
N LYS A 117 -4.89 19.24 17.33
CA LYS A 117 -4.96 19.58 15.90
C LYS A 117 -6.39 19.54 15.38
N GLU A 118 -7.17 18.53 15.77
CA GLU A 118 -8.59 18.41 15.41
C GLU A 118 -9.40 19.59 15.97
N ALA A 119 -9.21 19.94 17.25
CA ALA A 119 -9.90 21.07 17.85
C ALA A 119 -9.56 22.41 17.15
N LYS A 120 -8.29 22.64 16.81
CA LYS A 120 -7.87 23.82 16.03
C LYS A 120 -8.53 23.87 14.66
N ARG A 121 -8.54 22.73 13.95
CA ARG A 121 -9.17 22.61 12.64
C ARG A 121 -10.68 22.88 12.70
N LEU A 122 -11.35 22.46 13.77
CA LEU A 122 -12.76 22.76 13.99
C LEU A 122 -13.00 24.24 14.29
N ALA A 123 -12.13 24.88 15.09
CA ALA A 123 -12.21 26.31 15.36
C ALA A 123 -12.03 27.14 14.07
N GLU A 124 -11.00 26.86 13.28
CA GLU A 124 -10.76 27.51 11.98
C GLU A 124 -11.94 27.28 11.00
N TYR A 125 -12.58 26.11 11.06
CA TYR A 125 -13.77 25.84 10.26
C TYR A 125 -14.93 26.74 10.64
N LEU A 126 -15.21 26.89 11.93
CA LEU A 126 -16.28 27.76 12.44
C LEU A 126 -15.99 29.24 12.16
N GLU A 127 -14.75 29.67 12.35
CA GLU A 127 -14.31 31.04 12.05
C GLU A 127 -14.42 31.39 10.56
N SER A 128 -14.23 30.42 9.67
CA SER A 128 -14.40 30.59 8.21
C SER A 128 -15.83 30.42 7.70
N GLU A 129 -16.81 30.10 8.56
CA GLU A 129 -18.23 30.06 8.17
C GLU A 129 -18.80 31.40 7.67
N PRO A 130 -18.60 32.55 8.34
CA PRO A 130 -19.13 33.84 7.86
C PRO A 130 -18.59 34.24 6.50
N GLU A 131 -17.29 34.05 6.26
CA GLU A 131 -16.67 34.34 4.96
C GLU A 131 -17.21 33.41 3.86
N ARG A 132 -17.39 32.12 4.17
CA ARG A 132 -18.00 31.16 3.24
C ARG A 132 -19.47 31.45 2.98
N ALA A 133 -20.21 31.96 3.96
CA ALA A 133 -21.60 32.36 3.81
C ALA A 133 -21.72 33.62 2.93
N ALA A 134 -20.85 34.62 3.14
CA ALA A 134 -20.79 35.82 2.31
C ALA A 134 -20.44 35.48 0.85
N ALA A 135 -19.40 34.66 0.63
CA ALA A 135 -19.02 34.22 -0.71
C ALA A 135 -20.13 33.41 -1.42
N LYS A 136 -20.86 32.56 -0.68
CA LYS A 136 -22.03 31.86 -1.22
C LYS A 136 -23.17 32.81 -1.56
N ALA A 137 -23.44 33.81 -0.72
CA ALA A 137 -24.48 34.80 -0.97
C ALA A 137 -24.16 35.66 -2.19
N GLU A 138 -22.90 36.06 -2.38
CA GLU A 138 -22.46 36.77 -3.58
C GLU A 138 -22.56 35.91 -4.84
N ALA A 139 -22.15 34.63 -4.76
CA ALA A 139 -22.30 33.70 -5.87
C ALA A 139 -23.78 33.44 -6.23
N GLN A 140 -24.67 33.37 -5.23
CA GLN A 140 -26.11 33.26 -5.45
C GLN A 140 -26.69 34.53 -6.09
N LYS A 141 -26.31 35.72 -5.62
CA LYS A 141 -26.72 37.00 -6.22
C LYS A 141 -26.25 37.10 -7.67
N ALA A 142 -25.00 36.75 -7.96
CA ALA A 142 -24.46 36.75 -9.31
C ALA A 142 -25.20 35.75 -10.22
N LYS A 143 -25.55 34.56 -9.71
CA LYS A 143 -26.37 33.59 -10.46
C LYS A 143 -27.78 34.09 -10.72
N LEU A 144 -28.43 34.71 -9.73
CA LEU A 144 -29.77 35.29 -9.90
C LEU A 144 -29.75 36.40 -10.95
N GLN A 145 -28.81 37.34 -10.86
CA GLN A 145 -28.65 38.42 -11.86
C GLN A 145 -28.36 37.87 -13.26
N ALA A 146 -27.53 36.82 -13.36
CA ALA A 146 -27.26 36.17 -14.64
C ALA A 146 -28.49 35.45 -15.22
N LEU A 147 -29.37 34.90 -14.37
CA LEU A 147 -30.64 34.30 -14.79
C LEU A 147 -31.66 35.37 -15.17
N GLU A 148 -31.80 36.44 -14.41
CA GLU A 148 -32.67 37.59 -14.70
C GLU A 148 -32.33 38.23 -16.04
N ARG A 149 -31.04 38.44 -16.31
CA ARG A 149 -30.55 38.96 -17.60
C ARG A 149 -30.85 38.01 -18.77
N LYS A 150 -30.86 36.70 -18.53
CA LYS A 150 -31.21 35.70 -19.54
C LYS A 150 -32.72 35.57 -19.76
N LEU A 151 -33.53 35.87 -18.75
CA LEU A 151 -34.99 35.73 -18.76
C LEU A 151 -35.73 37.04 -19.10
N GLY A 152 -35.04 38.19 -19.15
CA GLY A 152 -35.59 39.43 -19.72
C GLY A 152 -36.70 40.12 -18.89
N LEU A 153 -36.69 39.96 -17.58
CA LEU A 153 -37.61 40.66 -16.66
C LEU A 153 -37.00 41.99 -16.19
N GLU A 154 -37.55 43.12 -16.65
CA GLU A 154 -37.23 44.46 -16.16
C GLU A 154 -38.00 44.78 -14.84
N PRO A 155 -37.40 45.48 -13.86
CA PRO A 155 -38.11 45.86 -12.64
C PRO A 155 -38.98 47.11 -12.87
N SER A 156 -40.30 46.93 -12.93
CA SER A 156 -41.26 48.05 -12.93
C SER A 156 -41.39 48.64 -11.51
N GLY A 157 -40.84 49.82 -11.28
CA GLY A 157 -41.17 50.66 -10.13
C GLY A 157 -42.43 51.50 -10.38
N GLY A 158 -43.29 51.65 -9.37
CA GLY A 158 -44.42 52.57 -9.39
C GLY A 158 -45.26 52.56 -8.11
N GLU A 159 -45.24 53.65 -7.36
CA GLU A 159 -46.20 53.98 -6.30
C GLU A 159 -47.46 54.63 -6.89
N ALA A 160 -48.67 54.30 -6.42
CA ALA A 160 -49.84 55.20 -6.33
C ALA A 160 -51.04 54.57 -5.57
N SER A 161 -51.76 55.46 -4.89
CA SER A 161 -52.78 55.30 -3.83
C SER A 161 -54.27 55.13 -4.24
N GLY A 162 -55.06 54.47 -3.37
CA GLY A 162 -56.49 54.74 -2.99
C GLY A 162 -57.62 54.18 -3.89
N SER A 163 -58.82 53.76 -3.46
CA SER A 163 -59.55 53.87 -2.18
C SER A 163 -60.74 52.87 -2.06
N ALA A 164 -61.03 52.48 -0.80
CA ALA A 164 -62.33 52.30 -0.09
C ALA A 164 -63.43 51.30 -0.52
N SER A 165 -63.84 50.42 0.43
CA SER A 165 -65.24 50.23 0.87
C SER A 165 -65.37 49.14 1.97
N GLY A 166 -66.12 49.44 3.06
CA GLY A 166 -66.84 48.41 3.83
C GLY A 166 -66.45 48.20 5.31
N SER A 167 -67.11 48.94 6.21
CA SER A 167 -67.10 48.79 7.67
C SER A 167 -67.86 47.54 8.17
N LYS A 168 -67.34 46.82 9.19
CA LYS A 168 -68.01 46.59 10.50
C LYS A 168 -67.29 45.58 11.43
N ARG A 169 -67.04 46.09 12.65
CA ARG A 169 -67.24 45.50 14.00
C ARG A 169 -66.29 44.41 14.56
N ALA A 170 -65.63 44.85 15.63
CA ALA A 170 -65.65 44.32 17.00
C ALA A 170 -64.78 43.09 17.36
N ALA A 171 -64.20 43.20 18.55
CA ALA A 171 -63.26 42.31 19.23
C ALA A 171 -63.72 40.86 19.39
N THR A 172 -62.77 39.92 19.43
CA THR A 172 -62.53 38.89 20.49
C THR A 172 -61.45 37.88 20.04
N ASP A 173 -60.87 37.19 21.02
CA ASP A 173 -59.71 36.29 21.03
C ASP A 173 -59.74 35.04 20.10
N ALA A 174 -58.58 34.38 20.03
CA ALA A 174 -58.33 32.92 19.86
C ALA A 174 -57.67 32.40 18.56
N ASP A 175 -56.65 31.58 18.80
CA ASP A 175 -55.93 30.55 18.03
C ASP A 175 -56.43 30.08 16.64
N ALA A 176 -55.48 29.96 15.69
CA ALA A 176 -55.09 28.71 15.01
C ALA A 176 -54.30 28.97 13.70
N ALA A 177 -53.04 28.54 13.64
CA ALA A 177 -52.21 28.56 12.43
C ALA A 177 -52.46 27.32 11.53
N PRO A 178 -52.45 27.42 10.18
CA PRO A 178 -52.63 26.27 9.29
C PRO A 178 -51.36 25.41 9.17
N ALA A 179 -51.51 24.09 9.29
CA ALA A 179 -50.43 23.09 9.31
C ALA A 179 -49.63 22.98 7.98
N PRO A 180 -48.32 22.65 8.03
CA PRO A 180 -47.43 22.60 6.86
C PRO A 180 -47.64 21.34 6.01
N LYS A 181 -47.77 21.51 4.69
CA LYS A 181 -47.83 20.41 3.72
C LYS A 181 -46.45 19.75 3.59
N LYS A 182 -46.35 18.45 3.90
CA LYS A 182 -45.13 17.63 3.75
C LYS A 182 -44.78 17.47 2.27
N LYS A 183 -43.76 18.21 1.79
CA LYS A 183 -43.15 18.00 0.48
C LYS A 183 -42.13 16.85 0.65
N ARG A 184 -42.35 15.71 -0.01
CA ARG A 184 -41.34 14.64 -0.08
C ARG A 184 -40.21 15.13 -0.96
N PHE A 185 -39.00 15.08 -0.42
CA PHE A 185 -37.77 15.44 -1.10
C PHE A 185 -37.35 14.24 -1.93
N ASP A 186 -37.41 14.34 -3.27
CA ASP A 186 -36.99 13.27 -4.17
C ASP A 186 -35.49 13.44 -4.47
N ASP A 187 -34.67 12.61 -3.80
CA ASP A 187 -33.20 12.60 -3.83
C ASP A 187 -32.60 11.91 -5.08
N THR A 188 -33.30 11.90 -6.22
CA THR A 188 -32.82 11.20 -7.43
C THR A 188 -31.57 11.85 -8.01
N GLU A 189 -31.51 13.18 -8.02
CA GLU A 189 -30.38 13.93 -8.57
C GLU A 189 -29.10 13.75 -7.74
N TYR A 190 -29.22 13.58 -6.42
CA TYR A 190 -28.07 13.43 -5.54
C TYR A 190 -27.45 12.04 -5.66
N LEU A 191 -28.28 11.02 -5.85
CA LEU A 191 -27.83 9.65 -6.09
C LEU A 191 -27.14 9.51 -7.45
N GLU A 192 -27.64 10.17 -8.48
CA GLU A 192 -27.02 10.19 -9.81
C GLU A 192 -25.66 10.90 -9.79
N GLN A 193 -25.56 12.06 -9.15
CA GLN A 193 -24.29 12.78 -8.99
C GLN A 193 -23.26 11.97 -8.19
N THR A 194 -23.70 11.30 -7.12
CA THR A 194 -22.82 10.44 -6.32
C THR A 194 -22.33 9.25 -7.14
N ARG A 195 -23.21 8.65 -7.95
CA ARG A 195 -22.89 7.53 -8.83
C ARG A 195 -21.88 7.94 -9.90
N GLU A 196 -22.08 9.09 -10.54
CA GLU A 196 -21.19 9.63 -11.55
C GLU A 196 -19.79 9.95 -10.97
N LEU A 197 -19.73 10.48 -9.75
CA LEU A 197 -18.46 10.68 -9.03
C LEU A 197 -17.73 9.36 -8.76
N THR A 198 -18.45 8.32 -8.30
CA THR A 198 -17.84 7.00 -8.06
C THR A 198 -17.35 6.34 -9.35
N ASP A 199 -18.09 6.48 -10.45
CA ASP A 199 -17.71 5.95 -11.76
C ASP A 199 -16.51 6.70 -12.37
N GLY A 200 -16.44 8.01 -12.16
CA GLY A 200 -15.27 8.83 -12.50
C GLY A 200 -13.99 8.39 -11.76
N VAL A 201 -14.07 8.13 -10.45
CA VAL A 201 -12.92 7.63 -9.68
C VAL A 201 -12.51 6.23 -10.15
N ARG A 202 -13.48 5.34 -10.39
CA ARG A 202 -13.22 3.96 -10.82
C ARG A 202 -12.56 3.90 -12.19
N SER A 203 -13.02 4.72 -13.14
CA SER A 203 -12.43 4.83 -14.47
C SER A 203 -11.01 5.41 -14.42
N ALA A 204 -10.75 6.42 -13.58
CA ALA A 204 -9.41 6.98 -13.39
C ALA A 204 -8.41 5.97 -12.80
N VAL A 205 -8.85 5.15 -11.83
CA VAL A 205 -8.04 4.09 -11.24
C VAL A 205 -7.76 2.98 -12.27
N ALA A 206 -8.75 2.57 -13.05
CA ALA A 206 -8.58 1.59 -14.12
C ALA A 206 -7.61 2.08 -15.22
N ALA A 207 -7.75 3.33 -15.66
CA ALA A 207 -6.83 3.95 -16.61
C ALA A 207 -5.40 4.06 -16.04
N GLY A 208 -5.27 4.36 -14.74
CA GLY A 208 -3.99 4.36 -14.04
C GLY A 208 -3.35 2.98 -13.90
N ALA A 209 -4.15 1.93 -13.72
CA ALA A 209 -3.70 0.54 -13.65
C ALA A 209 -3.23 0.05 -15.03
N CYS A 210 -3.99 0.30 -16.10
CA CYS A 210 -3.59 -0.05 -17.47
C CYS A 210 -2.28 0.65 -17.87
N ARG A 211 -2.14 1.95 -17.61
CA ARG A 211 -0.88 2.68 -17.90
C ARG A 211 0.32 2.09 -17.14
N ARG A 212 0.13 1.61 -15.91
CA ARG A 212 1.19 0.94 -15.13
C ARG A 212 1.57 -0.42 -15.71
N ILE A 213 0.60 -1.20 -16.19
CA ILE A 213 0.83 -2.51 -16.81
C ILE A 213 1.56 -2.35 -18.15
N TYR A 214 1.12 -1.42 -19.00
CA TYR A 214 1.78 -1.15 -20.28
C TYR A 214 3.19 -0.55 -20.11
N ALA A 215 3.43 0.26 -19.08
CA ALA A 215 4.77 0.78 -18.78
C ALA A 215 5.74 -0.30 -18.28
N TRP A 216 5.23 -1.40 -17.71
CA TRP A 216 6.05 -2.55 -17.30
C TRP A 216 6.36 -3.50 -18.47
N ALA A 217 5.47 -3.60 -19.46
CA ALA A 217 5.63 -4.48 -20.63
C ALA A 217 6.59 -3.93 -21.72
N ILE A 218 6.97 -2.65 -21.66
CA ILE A 218 7.86 -1.98 -22.64
C ILE A 218 9.32 -1.91 -22.12
N ARG A 219 9.65 -2.60 -21.02
CA ARG A 219 11.01 -2.67 -20.46
C ARG A 219 11.50 -4.10 -20.37
#